data_AF-A0A956IVY7-F1
#
_entry.id   AF-A0A956IVY7-F1
#
_cell.length_a   1.000
_cell.length_b   1.000
_cell.length_c   1.000
_cell.angle_alpha   90.00
_cell.angle_beta   90.00
_cell.angle_gamma   90.00
#
_symmetry.space_group_name_H-M   'P 1'
#
loop_
_entity.id
_entity.type
_entity.pdbx_description
1 polymer ?
#
loop_
_entity_poly.entity_id
_entity_poly.type
_entity_poly.pdbx_seq_one_letter_code
_entity_poly.pdbx_strand_id
1 'polypeptide(L)'
;MPSAIPWTPEQEAILSHPPDAHALVCAVPGSGKTTTLVGLVERLCGRGVDPAGVRVVMFNKAIATHFQGRLDARGITGVRVSTFDSLGLQVVRAADRRGLLTRELVIDVESSSALAQRVHRDLREEIQDEEELVDAITFWKANLIPPGRARHRGNERLVDAYSLFESLRLRDGRLRV
;
A
#
# COMPACT_ATOMS: atom_id res chain seq x y z
N MET A 1 -28.64 -10.08 25.59
CA MET A 1 -27.65 -9.54 24.64
C MET A 1 -26.36 -9.31 25.42
N PRO A 2 -25.18 -9.76 24.95
CA PRO A 2 -23.95 -9.45 25.66
C PRO A 2 -23.80 -7.93 25.70
N SER A 3 -23.60 -7.35 26.89
CA SER A 3 -23.44 -5.90 27.04
C SER A 3 -22.19 -5.48 26.25
N ALA A 4 -22.35 -4.46 25.40
CA ALA A 4 -21.22 -3.88 24.72
C ALA A 4 -20.23 -3.38 25.78
N ILE A 5 -18.99 -3.85 25.71
CA ILE A 5 -17.90 -3.31 26.54
C ILE A 5 -17.82 -1.82 26.19
N PRO A 6 -17.94 -0.91 27.18
CA PRO A 6 -17.90 0.51 26.91
C PRO A 6 -16.52 0.91 26.35
N TRP A 7 -16.49 1.91 25.48
CA TRP A 7 -15.24 2.49 24.98
C TRP A 7 -14.45 3.09 26.15
N THR A 8 -13.12 2.93 26.13
CA THR A 8 -12.27 3.65 27.08
C THR A 8 -12.30 5.15 26.78
N PRO A 9 -11.91 6.03 27.71
CA PRO A 9 -11.84 7.48 27.46
C PRO A 9 -10.99 7.83 26.23
N GLU A 10 -9.86 7.14 26.02
CA GLU A 10 -8.98 7.35 24.87
C GLU A 10 -9.65 6.92 23.56
N GLN A 11 -10.38 5.80 23.58
CA GLN A 11 -11.13 5.34 22.42
C GLN A 11 -12.27 6.32 22.12
N GLU A 12 -13.02 6.76 23.12
CA GLU A 12 -14.11 7.74 22.93
C GLU A 12 -13.58 9.07 22.38
N ALA A 13 -12.39 9.51 22.79
CA ALA A 13 -11.71 10.68 22.22
C ALA A 13 -11.41 10.49 20.72
N ILE A 14 -10.91 9.31 20.31
CA ILE A 14 -10.68 8.97 18.90
C ILE A 14 -12.01 8.93 18.13
N LEU A 15 -13.03 8.27 18.67
CA LEU A 15 -14.36 8.14 18.07
C LEU A 15 -15.08 9.49 17.92
N SER A 16 -14.78 10.44 18.81
CA SER A 16 -15.40 11.76 18.81
C SER A 16 -14.68 12.76 17.92
N HIS A 17 -13.47 12.45 17.45
CA HIS A 17 -12.62 13.32 16.64
C HIS A 17 -13.38 13.96 15.45
N PRO A 18 -13.17 15.27 15.16
CA PRO A 18 -13.85 15.94 14.06
C PRO A 18 -13.50 15.32 12.69
N PRO A 19 -14.49 15.11 11.80
CA PRO A 19 -14.26 14.46 10.50
C PRO A 19 -13.41 15.30 9.53
N ASP A 20 -13.33 16.61 9.75
CA ASP A 20 -12.59 17.59 8.96
C ASP A 20 -11.19 17.89 9.52
N ALA A 21 -10.74 17.16 10.54
CA ALA A 21 -9.44 17.33 11.17
C ALA A 21 -8.54 16.10 11.06
N HIS A 22 -7.22 16.30 11.05
CA HIS A 22 -6.24 15.21 11.07
C HIS A 22 -5.98 14.71 12.50
N ALA A 23 -5.73 13.40 12.64
CA ALA A 23 -5.33 12.77 13.90
C ALA A 23 -4.17 11.79 13.67
N LEU A 24 -3.26 11.74 14.64
CA LEU A 24 -2.29 10.66 14.80
C LEU A 24 -2.63 9.89 16.07
N VAL A 25 -2.88 8.58 15.94
CA VAL A 25 -3.24 7.72 17.06
C VAL A 25 -2.09 6.76 17.35
N CYS A 26 -1.39 7.01 18.46
CA CYS A 26 -0.33 6.13 18.95
C CYS A 26 -0.95 5.01 19.80
N ALA A 27 -0.71 3.74 19.42
CA ALA A 27 -1.39 2.62 20.05
C ALA A 27 -0.51 1.36 20.18
N VAL A 28 -0.35 0.89 21.41
CA VAL A 28 0.42 -0.32 21.75
C VAL A 28 -0.26 -1.61 21.26
N PRO A 29 0.45 -2.75 21.14
CA PRO A 29 -0.19 -4.05 20.93
C PRO A 29 -1.30 -4.32 21.95
N GLY A 30 -2.40 -4.94 21.52
CA GLY A 30 -3.53 -5.27 22.41
C GLY A 30 -4.48 -4.12 22.77
N SER A 31 -4.15 -2.85 22.50
CA SER A 31 -4.99 -1.67 22.83
C SER A 31 -6.35 -1.55 22.10
N GLY A 32 -6.69 -2.52 21.25
CA GLY A 32 -7.96 -2.50 20.53
C GLY A 32 -7.98 -1.64 19.25
N LYS A 33 -6.82 -1.26 18.68
CA LYS A 33 -6.69 -0.49 17.42
C LYS A 33 -7.76 -0.77 16.36
N THR A 34 -7.88 -2.04 15.96
CA THR A 34 -8.85 -2.46 14.93
C THR A 34 -10.28 -2.23 15.38
N THR A 35 -10.59 -2.49 16.66
CA THR A 35 -11.91 -2.26 17.24
C THR A 35 -12.25 -0.78 17.27
N THR A 36 -11.30 0.07 17.70
CA THR A 36 -11.45 1.52 17.70
C THR A 36 -11.63 2.07 16.28
N LEU A 37 -10.86 1.59 15.30
CA LEU A 37 -10.99 2.04 13.91
C LEU A 37 -12.33 1.63 13.28
N VAL A 38 -12.85 0.44 13.59
CA VAL A 38 -14.21 0.04 13.18
C VAL A 38 -15.26 0.95 13.83
N GLY A 39 -15.14 1.22 15.14
CA GLY A 39 -16.03 2.14 15.86
C GLY A 39 -15.99 3.57 15.32
N LEU A 40 -14.82 4.04 14.89
CA LEU A 40 -14.66 5.34 14.23
C LEU A 40 -15.44 5.38 12.91
N VAL A 41 -15.33 4.35 12.07
CA VAL A 41 -16.09 4.27 10.81
C VAL A 41 -17.60 4.26 11.10
N GLU A 42 -18.03 3.49 12.10
CA GLU A 42 -19.42 3.45 12.56
C GLU A 42 -19.92 4.84 13.01
N ARG A 43 -19.13 5.56 13.81
CA ARG A 43 -19.43 6.93 14.25
C ARG A 43 -19.52 7.91 13.08
N LEU A 44 -18.59 7.83 12.13
CA LEU A 44 -18.61 8.70 10.94
C LEU A 44 -19.88 8.47 10.11
N CYS A 45 -20.23 7.23 9.83
CA CYS A 45 -21.44 6.89 9.09
C CYS A 45 -22.71 7.31 9.87
N GLY A 46 -22.74 7.08 11.18
CA GLY A 46 -23.84 7.52 12.05
C GLY A 46 -24.02 9.04 12.13
N ARG A 47 -22.97 9.81 11.86
CA ARG A 47 -23.00 11.28 11.74
C ARG A 47 -23.42 11.77 10.34
N GLY A 48 -23.78 10.87 9.43
CA GLY A 48 -24.25 11.20 8.08
C GLY A 48 -23.16 11.25 7.01
N VAL A 49 -21.92 10.83 7.31
CA VAL A 49 -20.89 10.67 6.27
C VAL A 49 -21.28 9.50 5.37
N ASP A 50 -21.36 9.74 4.06
CA ASP A 50 -21.59 8.68 3.08
C ASP A 50 -20.46 7.64 3.17
N PRO A 51 -20.76 6.35 3.46
CA PRO A 51 -19.77 5.28 3.47
C PRO A 51 -18.91 5.21 2.22
N ALA A 52 -19.45 5.55 1.04
CA ALA A 52 -18.70 5.55 -0.22
C ALA A 52 -17.59 6.61 -0.26
N GLY A 53 -17.69 7.65 0.59
CA GLY A 53 -16.67 8.66 0.85
C GLY A 53 -15.57 8.21 1.82
N VAL A 54 -15.76 7.10 2.54
CA VAL A 54 -14.80 6.58 3.51
C VAL A 54 -13.84 5.59 2.85
N ARG A 55 -12.54 5.79 3.07
CA ARG A 55 -11.45 4.89 2.62
C ARG A 55 -10.69 4.38 3.83
N VAL A 56 -10.50 3.07 3.91
CA VAL A 56 -9.62 2.45 4.91
C VAL A 56 -8.52 1.68 4.19
N VAL A 57 -7.27 1.96 4.54
CA VAL A 57 -6.10 1.31 3.92
C VAL A 57 -5.39 0.43 4.94
N MET A 58 -5.15 -0.82 4.59
CA MET A 58 -4.51 -1.83 5.43
C MET A 58 -3.20 -2.33 4.83
N PHE A 59 -2.31 -2.86 5.67
CA PHE A 59 -1.02 -3.37 5.21
C PHE A 59 -1.12 -4.62 4.36
N ASN A 60 -2.07 -5.52 4.64
CA ASN A 60 -2.21 -6.76 3.88
C ASN A 60 -3.67 -7.14 3.67
N LYS A 61 -3.88 -8.05 2.71
CA LYS A 61 -5.21 -8.51 2.30
C LYS A 61 -5.97 -9.21 3.43
N ALA A 62 -5.29 -10.00 4.25
CA ALA A 62 -5.93 -10.71 5.36
C ALA A 62 -6.53 -9.74 6.40
N ILE A 63 -5.79 -8.70 6.77
CA ILE A 63 -6.25 -7.64 7.69
C ILE A 63 -7.39 -6.83 7.04
N ALA A 64 -7.27 -6.50 5.74
CA ALA A 64 -8.32 -5.81 5.00
C ALA A 64 -9.64 -6.62 5.00
N THR A 65 -9.59 -7.91 4.66
CA THR A 65 -10.76 -8.80 4.66
C THR A 65 -11.37 -8.93 6.05
N HIS A 66 -10.53 -9.13 7.08
CA HIS A 66 -11.00 -9.21 8.45
C HIS A 66 -11.67 -7.90 8.90
N PHE A 67 -11.11 -6.74 8.55
CA PHE A 67 -11.70 -5.44 8.86
C PHE A 67 -13.04 -5.23 8.14
N GLN A 68 -13.13 -5.60 6.86
CA GLN A 68 -14.38 -5.54 6.10
C GLN A 68 -15.46 -6.41 6.77
N GLY A 69 -15.14 -7.64 7.16
CA GLY A 69 -16.10 -8.51 7.85
C GLY A 69 -16.62 -7.91 9.17
N ARG A 70 -15.82 -7.10 9.88
CA ARG A 70 -16.26 -6.39 11.09
C ARG A 70 -17.17 -5.20 10.81
N LEU A 71 -17.05 -4.56 9.65
CA LEU A 71 -18.00 -3.55 9.16
C LEU A 71 -19.31 -4.20 8.73
N ASP A 72 -19.22 -5.29 7.98
CA ASP A 72 -20.39 -6.04 7.48
C ASP A 72 -21.24 -6.57 8.65
N ALA A 73 -20.59 -7.11 9.70
CA ALA A 73 -21.26 -7.54 10.93
C ALA A 73 -21.97 -6.41 11.70
N ARG A 74 -21.66 -5.14 11.39
CA ARG A 74 -22.33 -3.94 11.92
C ARG A 74 -23.36 -3.37 10.95
N GLY A 75 -23.59 -4.01 9.80
CA GLY A 75 -24.47 -3.51 8.74
C GLY A 75 -23.90 -2.29 7.99
N ILE A 76 -22.61 -1.99 8.14
CA ILE A 76 -21.96 -0.88 7.45
C ILE A 76 -21.48 -1.38 6.08
N THR A 77 -22.10 -0.87 5.03
CA THR A 77 -21.78 -1.23 3.63
C THR A 77 -21.32 0.01 2.86
N GLY A 78 -20.56 -0.18 1.78
CA GLY A 78 -20.10 0.90 0.90
C GLY A 78 -18.74 1.52 1.25
N VAL A 79 -18.21 1.28 2.45
CA VAL A 79 -16.84 1.67 2.83
C VAL A 79 -15.83 0.94 1.95
N ARG A 80 -14.86 1.68 1.41
CA ARG A 80 -13.80 1.09 0.59
C ARG A 80 -12.61 0.70 1.45
N VAL A 81 -12.48 -0.60 1.74
CA VAL A 81 -11.34 -1.17 2.45
C VAL A 81 -10.37 -1.78 1.43
N SER A 82 -9.11 -1.36 1.43
CA SER A 82 -8.11 -1.83 0.46
C SER A 82 -6.72 -1.95 1.07
N THR A 83 -5.80 -2.63 0.38
CA THR A 83 -4.36 -2.52 0.70
C THR A 83 -3.75 -1.28 0.04
N PHE A 84 -2.51 -0.94 0.40
CA PHE A 84 -1.74 0.08 -0.32
C PHE A 84 -1.57 -0.29 -1.80
N ASP A 85 -1.21 -1.54 -2.12
CA ASP A 85 -1.04 -1.97 -3.52
C ASP A 85 -2.35 -1.90 -4.30
N SER A 86 -3.46 -2.33 -3.68
CA SER A 86 -4.79 -2.26 -4.30
C SER A 86 -5.20 -0.81 -4.56
N LEU A 87 -4.90 0.10 -3.63
CA LEU A 87 -5.15 1.53 -3.80
C LEU A 87 -4.27 2.11 -4.91
N GLY A 88 -2.97 1.77 -4.93
CA GLY A 88 -2.03 2.19 -5.97
C GLY A 88 -2.51 1.79 -7.37
N LEU A 89 -2.91 0.52 -7.54
CA LEU A 89 -3.47 0.04 -8.79
C LEU A 89 -4.76 0.78 -9.20
N GLN A 90 -5.65 1.08 -8.24
CA GLN A 90 -6.86 1.87 -8.52
C GLN A 90 -6.53 3.28 -9.02
N VAL A 91 -5.52 3.94 -8.41
CA VAL A 91 -5.06 5.26 -8.83
C VAL A 91 -4.47 5.21 -10.23
N VAL A 92 -3.58 4.26 -10.51
CA VAL A 92 -2.93 4.14 -11.83
C VAL A 92 -3.97 3.83 -12.91
N ARG A 93 -4.92 2.93 -12.67
CA ARG A 93 -6.04 2.66 -13.60
C ARG A 93 -6.94 3.88 -13.81
N ALA A 94 -7.14 4.70 -12.79
CA ALA A 94 -7.93 5.93 -12.93
C ALA A 94 -7.18 6.98 -13.76
N ALA A 95 -5.86 7.08 -13.61
CA ALA A 95 -5.02 7.93 -14.44
C ALA A 95 -5.03 7.47 -15.92
N ASP A 96 -4.94 6.16 -16.15
CA ASP A 96 -5.01 5.55 -17.49
C ASP A 96 -6.32 5.89 -18.20
N ARG A 97 -7.47 5.65 -17.55
CA ARG A 97 -8.80 6.00 -18.10
C ARG A 97 -8.98 7.49 -18.40
N ARG A 98 -8.19 8.37 -17.75
CA ARG A 98 -8.21 9.82 -17.95
C ARG A 98 -7.17 10.29 -18.96
N GLY A 99 -6.40 9.40 -19.57
CA GLY A 99 -5.32 9.74 -20.50
C GLY A 99 -4.16 10.48 -19.84
N LEU A 100 -3.95 10.31 -18.53
CA LEU A 100 -2.90 11.00 -17.77
C LEU A 100 -1.57 10.25 -17.74
N LEU A 101 -1.54 9.00 -18.22
CA LEU A 101 -0.31 8.23 -18.31
C LEU A 101 0.45 8.59 -19.58
N THR A 102 1.78 8.66 -19.47
CA THR A 102 2.68 8.85 -20.62
C THR A 102 2.95 7.56 -21.39
N ARG A 103 2.47 6.43 -20.89
CA ARG A 103 2.69 5.08 -21.41
C ARG A 103 1.43 4.25 -21.21
N GLU A 104 1.17 3.33 -22.13
CA GLU A 104 0.10 2.34 -22.00
C GLU A 104 0.31 1.50 -20.73
N LEU A 105 -0.73 1.38 -19.91
CA LEU A 105 -0.71 0.57 -18.69
C LEU A 105 -0.82 -0.93 -19.02
N VAL A 106 0.10 -1.73 -18.48
CA VAL A 106 0.03 -3.19 -18.49
C VAL A 106 0.11 -3.69 -17.06
N ILE A 107 -0.82 -4.59 -16.70
CA ILE A 107 -0.73 -5.32 -15.43
C ILE A 107 0.11 -6.55 -15.70
N ASP A 108 1.32 -6.59 -15.15
CA ASP A 108 2.22 -7.71 -15.35
C ASP A 108 1.93 -8.83 -14.35
N VAL A 109 2.21 -10.07 -14.76
CA VAL A 109 2.15 -11.25 -13.90
C VAL A 109 3.49 -11.44 -13.17
N GLU A 110 4.59 -10.97 -13.76
CA GLU A 110 5.91 -11.01 -13.13
C GLU A 110 6.02 -9.99 -12.00
N SER A 111 6.31 -10.45 -10.78
CA SER A 111 6.52 -9.55 -9.65
C SER A 111 7.82 -8.74 -9.80
N SER A 112 7.91 -7.63 -9.07
CA SER A 112 9.17 -6.87 -8.99
C SER A 112 10.32 -7.71 -8.45
N SER A 113 10.07 -8.62 -7.50
CA SER A 113 11.12 -9.54 -7.02
C SER A 113 11.56 -10.50 -8.13
N ALA A 114 10.63 -11.14 -8.85
CA ALA A 114 10.96 -12.05 -9.94
C ALA A 114 11.75 -11.35 -11.08
N LEU A 115 11.39 -10.12 -11.40
CA LEU A 115 12.13 -9.30 -12.37
C LEU A 115 13.54 -8.97 -11.89
N ALA A 116 13.71 -8.63 -10.60
CA ALA A 116 15.03 -8.39 -10.01
C ALA A 116 15.91 -9.64 -10.02
N GLN A 117 15.34 -10.81 -9.71
CA GLN A 117 16.03 -12.11 -9.80
C GLN A 117 16.43 -12.43 -11.25
N ARG A 118 15.61 -12.08 -12.24
CA ARG A 118 16.00 -12.22 -13.65
C ARG A 118 17.19 -11.34 -14.00
N VAL A 119 17.15 -10.07 -13.60
CA VAL A 119 18.27 -9.13 -13.79
C VAL A 119 19.54 -9.66 -13.13
N HIS A 120 19.44 -10.22 -11.92
CA HIS A 120 20.57 -10.88 -11.27
C HIS A 120 21.13 -12.02 -12.12
N ARG A 121 20.29 -12.91 -12.65
CA ARG A 121 20.75 -14.02 -13.51
C ARG A 121 21.54 -13.54 -14.72
N ASP A 122 21.12 -12.43 -15.33
CA ASP A 122 21.79 -11.83 -16.49
C ASP A 122 23.14 -11.17 -16.11
N LEU A 123 23.31 -10.77 -14.84
CA LEU A 123 24.49 -10.07 -14.31
C LEU A 123 25.27 -10.87 -13.25
N ARG A 124 25.07 -12.19 -13.17
CA ARG A 124 25.61 -13.06 -12.10
C ARG A 124 27.13 -13.06 -11.97
N GLU A 125 27.84 -12.67 -13.03
CA GLU A 125 29.31 -12.56 -13.04
C GLU A 125 29.80 -11.23 -12.44
N GLU A 126 28.92 -10.22 -12.41
CA GLU A 126 29.20 -8.87 -11.93
C GLU A 126 28.64 -8.63 -10.51
N ILE A 127 27.53 -9.30 -10.18
CA ILE A 127 26.84 -9.20 -8.89
C ILE A 127 26.74 -10.63 -8.34
N GLN A 128 27.38 -10.87 -7.20
CA GLN A 128 27.40 -12.20 -6.58
C GLN A 128 26.19 -12.45 -5.67
N ASP A 129 25.70 -11.41 -5.01
CA ASP A 129 24.63 -11.49 -4.03
C ASP A 129 23.28 -11.06 -4.64
N GLU A 130 22.41 -12.05 -4.86
CA GLU A 130 21.06 -11.84 -5.37
C GLU A 130 20.19 -11.06 -4.37
N GLU A 131 20.30 -11.40 -3.09
CA GLU A 131 19.49 -10.83 -2.02
C GLU A 131 19.84 -9.34 -1.87
N GLU A 132 21.13 -8.99 -1.92
CA GLU A 132 21.60 -7.60 -1.93
C GLU A 132 20.97 -6.79 -3.08
N LEU A 133 20.90 -7.34 -4.30
CA LEU A 133 20.27 -6.66 -5.43
C LEU A 133 18.76 -6.50 -5.24
N VAL A 134 18.07 -7.55 -4.83
CA VAL A 134 16.61 -7.53 -4.63
C VAL A 134 16.24 -6.53 -3.54
N ASP A 135 16.99 -6.51 -2.43
CA ASP A 135 16.77 -5.59 -1.32
C ASP A 135 17.09 -4.14 -1.70
N ALA A 136 18.19 -3.90 -2.43
CA ALA A 136 18.53 -2.57 -2.91
C ALA A 136 17.44 -1.99 -3.83
N ILE A 137 16.96 -2.77 -4.81
CA ILE A 137 15.87 -2.35 -5.70
C ILE A 137 14.58 -2.12 -4.89
N THR A 138 14.24 -3.02 -3.97
CA THR A 138 13.06 -2.87 -3.11
C THR A 138 13.13 -1.59 -2.29
N PHE A 139 14.28 -1.31 -1.68
CA PHE A 139 14.53 -0.11 -0.90
C PHE A 139 14.40 1.16 -1.75
N TRP A 140 15.04 1.20 -2.92
CA TRP A 140 14.97 2.37 -3.81
C TRP A 140 13.54 2.62 -4.28
N LYS A 141 12.79 1.59 -4.66
CA LYS A 141 11.39 1.73 -5.09
C LYS A 141 10.47 2.15 -3.94
N ALA A 142 10.64 1.59 -2.74
CA ALA A 142 9.85 1.96 -1.56
C ALA A 142 10.08 3.43 -1.14
N ASN A 143 11.26 3.98 -1.42
CA ASN A 143 11.62 5.36 -1.12
C ASN A 143 11.49 6.31 -2.33
N LEU A 144 10.87 5.87 -3.43
CA LEU A 144 10.67 6.66 -4.66
C LEU A 144 11.99 7.19 -5.26
N ILE A 145 13.06 6.41 -5.17
CA ILE A 145 14.37 6.74 -5.69
C ILE A 145 14.48 6.18 -7.13
N PRO A 146 14.52 7.02 -8.17
CA PRO A 146 14.74 6.55 -9.55
C PRO A 146 16.21 6.13 -9.76
N PRO A 147 16.52 5.32 -10.79
CA PRO A 147 17.89 4.84 -11.03
C PRO A 147 18.95 5.95 -11.07
N GLY A 148 18.68 7.09 -11.71
CA GLY A 148 19.62 8.22 -11.76
C GLY A 148 19.98 8.83 -10.39
N ARG A 149 19.16 8.61 -9.36
CA ARG A 149 19.40 9.06 -7.97
C ARG A 149 19.82 7.92 -7.04
N ALA A 150 19.71 6.68 -7.46
CA ALA A 150 20.12 5.53 -6.66
C ALA A 150 21.64 5.57 -6.45
N ARG A 151 22.07 5.23 -5.24
CA ARG A 151 23.48 5.12 -4.85
C ARG A 151 23.61 3.93 -3.94
N HIS A 152 24.69 3.16 -4.13
CA HIS A 152 25.06 2.08 -3.23
C HIS A 152 26.53 2.23 -2.84
N ARG A 153 26.82 2.16 -1.55
CA ARG A 153 28.20 2.30 -1.07
C ARG A 153 28.92 0.98 -1.29
N GLY A 154 29.93 0.97 -2.16
CA GLY A 154 30.79 -0.18 -2.38
C GLY A 154 30.37 -1.13 -3.52
N ASN A 155 29.21 -0.92 -4.15
CA ASN A 155 28.77 -1.75 -5.28
C ASN A 155 27.97 -0.93 -6.31
N GLU A 156 28.67 -0.21 -7.19
CA GLU A 156 28.04 0.63 -8.23
C GLU A 156 27.24 -0.20 -9.25
N ARG A 157 27.58 -1.49 -9.42
CA ARG A 157 26.87 -2.39 -10.34
C ARG A 157 25.42 -2.63 -9.97
N LEU A 158 25.05 -2.50 -8.69
CA LEU A 158 23.65 -2.57 -8.27
C LEU A 158 22.81 -1.42 -8.85
N VAL A 159 23.41 -0.24 -9.05
CA VAL A 159 22.73 0.92 -9.65
C VAL A 159 22.52 0.70 -11.16
N ASP A 160 23.52 0.12 -11.82
CA ASP A 160 23.40 -0.27 -13.24
C ASP A 160 22.33 -1.36 -13.41
N ALA A 161 22.32 -2.36 -12.54
CA ALA A 161 21.30 -3.40 -12.50
C ALA A 161 19.90 -2.82 -12.26
N TYR A 162 19.76 -1.81 -11.40
CA TYR A 162 18.47 -1.13 -11.22
C TYR A 162 18.03 -0.35 -12.47
N SER A 163 18.98 0.23 -13.21
CA SER A 163 18.69 0.86 -14.51
C SER A 163 18.20 -0.16 -15.53
N LEU A 164 18.86 -1.33 -15.60
CA LEU A 164 18.42 -2.45 -16.43
C LEU A 164 17.04 -2.95 -16.02
N PHE A 165 16.79 -3.14 -14.72
CA PHE A 165 15.49 -3.51 -14.17
C PHE A 165 14.37 -2.57 -14.66
N GLU A 166 14.55 -1.24 -14.52
CA GLU A 166 13.52 -0.28 -14.95
C GLU A 166 13.38 -0.24 -16.48
N SER A 167 14.47 -0.46 -17.24
CA SER A 167 14.39 -0.58 -18.71
C SER A 167 13.55 -1.79 -19.15
N LEU A 168 13.73 -2.94 -18.50
CA LEU A 168 12.96 -4.17 -18.78
C LEU A 168 11.50 -4.03 -18.36
N ARG A 169 11.23 -3.32 -17.25
CA ARG A 169 9.87 -3.00 -16.78
C ARG A 169 9.16 -2.05 -17.75
N LEU A 170 9.88 -1.09 -18.31
CA LEU A 170 9.35 -0.05 -19.20
C LEU A 170 9.50 -0.36 -20.70
N ARG A 171 9.89 -1.59 -21.05
CA ARG A 171 10.13 -2.01 -22.44
C ARG A 171 8.91 -1.81 -23.34
N ASP A 172 9.13 -1.67 -24.64
CA ASP A 172 8.07 -1.42 -25.64
C ASP A 172 7.24 -0.16 -25.38
N GLY A 173 7.75 0.78 -24.56
CA GLY A 173 7.03 2.01 -24.22
C GLY A 173 5.83 1.81 -23.29
N ARG A 174 5.75 0.68 -22.56
CA ARG A 174 4.61 0.33 -21.70
C ARG A 174 4.96 0.46 -20.21
N LEU A 175 4.01 0.93 -19.41
CA LEU A 175 4.13 0.97 -17.95
C LEU A 175 3.63 -0.36 -17.37
N ARG A 176 4.56 -1.24 -16.98
CA ARG A 176 4.23 -2.50 -16.29
C ARG A 176 4.16 -2.27 -14.78
N VAL A 177 3.01 -2.56 -14.19
CA VAL A 177 2.77 -2.53 -12.74
C VAL A 177 2.33 -3.87 -12.21
#